data_AF-A0A4W5N7H2-F1
#
_entry.id   AF-A0A4W5N7H2-F1
#
_cell.length_a   1.000
_cell.length_b   1.000
_cell.length_c   1.000
_cell.angle_alpha   90.00
_cell.angle_beta   90.00
_cell.angle_gamma   90.00
#
_symmetry.space_group_name_H-M   'P 1'
#
loop_
_entity.id
_entity.type
_entity.pdbx_description
1 polymer ?
#
loop_
_entity_poly.entity_id
_entity_poly.type
_entity_poly.pdbx_seq_one_letter_code
_entity_poly.pdbx_strand_id
1 'polypeptide(L)'
;MTNLRSTHPHFVRCIIPNETKTPGAMENPLVMHQLRCNGVLEGIRICRKGFPNRILYADFKQRYRILNPNSIPEGQFIDNMKAAEKLLGSLDIDHTQYRLGHTKVFFKAGLLGLLEEMRDDRLALIITAFQARSRGLLARIEFQKMVDRR
;
A
#
# COMPACT_ATOMS: atom_id res chain seq x y z
N MET A 1 27.85 8.17 -11.17
CA MET A 1 26.37 8.17 -11.08
C MET A 1 25.71 6.84 -11.46
N THR A 2 26.44 5.85 -11.97
CA THR A 2 25.91 4.54 -12.38
C THR A 2 25.27 3.76 -11.23
N ASN A 3 25.95 3.63 -10.09
CA ASN A 3 25.44 2.88 -8.92
C ASN A 3 24.16 3.47 -8.32
N LEU A 4 24.01 4.80 -8.30
CA LEU A 4 22.78 5.42 -7.79
C LEU A 4 21.59 5.17 -8.72
N ARG A 5 21.81 5.18 -10.04
CA ARG A 5 20.76 4.96 -11.05
C ARG A 5 20.27 3.51 -11.11
N SER A 6 21.04 2.55 -10.61
CA SER A 6 20.65 1.14 -10.55
C SER A 6 19.84 0.77 -9.30
N THR A 7 19.56 1.72 -8.41
CA THR A 7 18.83 1.49 -7.15
C THR A 7 17.44 2.15 -7.18
N HIS A 8 16.62 1.84 -6.19
CA HIS A 8 15.39 2.59 -5.91
C HIS A 8 15.70 3.70 -4.88
N PRO A 9 15.80 4.98 -5.31
CA PRO A 9 16.26 6.04 -4.43
C PRO A 9 15.14 6.49 -3.48
N HIS A 10 15.49 6.61 -2.21
CA HIS A 10 14.67 7.29 -1.19
C HIS A 10 15.37 8.60 -0.79
N PHE A 11 14.64 9.70 -0.77
CA PHE A 11 15.20 11.03 -0.52
C PHE A 11 14.87 11.49 0.90
N VAL A 12 15.91 11.86 1.66
CA VAL A 12 15.77 12.57 2.94
C VAL A 12 16.25 14.01 2.73
N ARG A 13 15.44 14.99 3.12
CA ARG A 13 15.77 16.42 3.04
C ARG A 13 15.82 17.02 4.45
N CYS A 14 17.02 17.34 4.90
CA CYS A 14 17.22 18.02 6.19
C CYS A 14 16.91 19.53 6.02
N ILE A 15 16.33 20.15 7.05
CA ILE A 15 16.02 21.58 7.09
C ILE A 15 16.75 22.22 8.26
N ILE A 16 17.45 23.32 7.97
CA ILE A 16 18.09 24.16 8.98
C ILE A 16 17.04 25.15 9.51
N PRO A 17 16.70 25.14 10.80
CA PRO A 17 15.62 25.97 11.32
C PRO A 17 16.03 27.43 11.54
N ASN A 18 17.28 27.70 11.88
CA ASN A 18 17.84 29.04 12.09
C ASN A 18 19.38 29.00 11.97
N GLU A 19 20.00 30.16 11.71
CA GLU A 19 21.48 30.28 11.63
C GLU A 19 22.13 30.51 13.00
N THR A 20 21.35 30.97 13.98
CA THR A 20 21.82 31.28 15.34
C THR A 20 22.11 30.05 16.20
N LYS A 21 21.85 28.84 15.69
CA LYS A 21 21.98 27.54 16.40
C LYS A 21 21.14 27.47 17.68
N THR A 22 20.05 28.21 17.73
CA THR A 22 19.15 28.25 18.89
C THR A 22 18.14 27.10 18.79
N PRO A 23 18.10 26.15 19.74
CA PRO A 23 17.09 25.09 19.72
C PRO A 23 15.69 25.69 19.87
N GLY A 24 14.71 25.15 19.13
CA GLY A 24 13.30 25.60 19.19
C GLY A 24 13.00 26.91 18.45
N ALA A 25 14.00 27.66 18.00
CA ALA A 25 13.80 28.84 17.14
C ALA A 25 13.66 28.43 15.66
N MET A 26 12.81 29.11 14.91
CA MET A 26 12.54 28.82 13.50
C MET A 26 12.43 30.14 12.71
N GLU A 27 13.24 30.27 11.66
CA GLU A 27 13.25 31.42 10.76
C GLU A 27 12.52 31.07 9.45
N ASN A 28 11.27 31.53 9.34
CA ASN A 28 10.42 31.19 8.20
C ASN A 28 11.01 31.56 6.84
N PRO A 29 11.64 32.74 6.62
CA PRO A 29 12.24 33.08 5.33
C PRO A 29 13.35 32.12 4.91
N LEU A 30 14.21 31.73 5.87
CA LEU A 30 15.29 30.77 5.66
C LEU A 30 14.74 29.38 5.26
N VAL A 31 13.73 28.90 5.98
CA VAL A 31 13.09 27.61 5.71
C VAL A 31 12.35 27.64 4.36
N MET A 32 11.64 28.73 4.06
CA MET A 32 10.96 28.89 2.77
C MET A 32 11.92 28.89 1.58
N HIS A 33 13.10 29.49 1.73
CA HIS A 33 14.15 29.42 0.72
C HIS A 33 14.61 27.96 0.50
N GLN A 34 14.90 27.24 1.58
CA GLN A 34 15.30 25.82 1.51
C GLN A 34 14.24 24.94 0.84
N LEU A 35 12.95 25.13 1.14
CA LEU A 35 11.87 24.34 0.54
C LEU A 35 11.77 24.53 -0.99
N ARG A 36 12.08 25.73 -1.48
CA ARG A 36 12.13 26.03 -2.92
C ARG A 36 13.39 25.46 -3.58
N CYS A 37 14.56 25.76 -3.02
CA CYS A 37 15.84 25.33 -3.61
C CYS A 37 16.06 23.82 -3.57
N ASN A 38 15.55 23.13 -2.53
CA ASN A 38 15.61 21.67 -2.43
C ASN A 38 14.55 20.96 -3.28
N GLY A 39 13.70 21.71 -4.00
CA GLY A 39 12.63 21.19 -4.84
C GLY A 39 11.52 20.48 -4.06
N VAL A 40 11.35 20.80 -2.78
CA VAL A 40 10.32 20.15 -1.94
C VAL A 40 8.93 20.53 -2.43
N LEU A 41 8.72 21.80 -2.78
CA LEU A 41 7.43 22.27 -3.32
C LEU A 41 7.11 21.64 -4.68
N GLU A 42 8.11 21.50 -5.55
CA GLU A 42 8.01 20.84 -6.84
C GLU A 42 7.71 19.34 -6.67
N GLY A 43 8.39 18.68 -5.72
CA GLY A 43 8.14 17.29 -5.36
C GLY A 43 6.69 17.07 -4.91
N ILE A 44 6.20 17.89 -3.98
CA ILE A 44 4.80 17.86 -3.52
C ILE A 44 3.84 18.07 -4.71
N ARG A 45 4.12 19.05 -5.58
CA ARG A 45 3.29 19.36 -6.75
C ARG A 45 3.21 18.18 -7.71
N ILE A 46 4.34 17.51 -7.99
CA ILE A 46 4.40 16.31 -8.84
C ILE A 46 3.65 15.15 -8.19
N CYS A 47 3.85 14.90 -6.90
CA CYS A 47 3.14 13.85 -6.18
C CYS A 47 1.62 14.06 -6.17
N ARG A 48 1.17 15.31 -6.08
CA ARG A 48 -0.27 15.66 -6.07
C ARG A 48 -0.89 15.61 -7.47
N LYS A 49 -0.19 16.08 -8.50
CA LYS A 49 -0.71 16.05 -9.89
C LYS A 49 -0.57 14.67 -10.55
N GLY A 50 0.43 13.90 -10.13
CA GLY A 50 0.78 12.62 -10.72
C GLY A 50 0.20 11.41 -9.99
N PHE A 51 0.67 10.24 -10.41
CA PHE A 51 0.35 8.94 -9.85
C PHE A 51 1.66 8.23 -9.47
N PRO A 52 2.17 8.43 -8.24
CA PRO A 52 3.48 7.94 -7.83
C PRO A 52 3.54 6.42 -7.75
N ASN A 53 2.43 5.77 -7.40
CA ASN A 53 2.35 4.32 -7.22
C ASN A 53 1.87 3.64 -8.51
N ARG A 54 2.54 2.57 -8.92
CA ARG A 54 2.25 1.85 -10.18
C ARG A 54 2.40 0.35 -9.97
N ILE A 55 1.36 -0.41 -10.29
CA ILE A 55 1.33 -1.87 -10.06
C ILE A 55 0.95 -2.57 -11.36
N LEU A 56 1.62 -3.68 -11.68
CA LEU A 56 1.28 -4.53 -12.81
C LEU A 56 -0.11 -5.15 -12.62
N TYR A 57 -0.87 -5.31 -13.70
CA TYR A 57 -2.21 -5.87 -13.60
C TYR A 57 -2.26 -7.27 -12.97
N ALA A 58 -1.26 -8.11 -13.26
CA ALA A 58 -1.16 -9.45 -12.68
C ALA A 58 -0.99 -9.39 -11.15
N ASP A 59 -0.03 -8.57 -10.67
CA ASP A 59 0.23 -8.39 -9.25
C ASP A 59 -0.98 -7.78 -8.53
N PHE A 60 -1.63 -6.78 -9.15
CA PHE A 60 -2.84 -6.14 -8.62
C PHE A 60 -3.96 -7.16 -8.45
N LYS A 61 -4.24 -7.95 -9.50
CA LYS A 61 -5.26 -9.00 -9.48
C LYS A 61 -4.95 -10.02 -8.38
N GLN A 62 -3.74 -10.53 -8.30
CA GLN A 62 -3.36 -11.53 -7.29
C GLN A 62 -3.50 -10.98 -5.86
N ARG A 63 -3.06 -9.74 -5.63
CA ARG A 63 -3.01 -9.13 -4.30
C ARG A 63 -4.38 -8.73 -3.77
N TYR A 64 -5.22 -8.12 -4.61
CA TYR A 64 -6.48 -7.50 -4.18
C TYR A 64 -7.74 -8.31 -4.50
N ARG A 65 -7.63 -9.46 -5.17
CA ARG A 65 -8.78 -10.36 -5.42
C ARG A 65 -9.56 -10.71 -4.15
N ILE A 66 -8.89 -10.74 -3.00
CA ILE A 66 -9.51 -11.03 -1.70
C ILE A 66 -10.54 -9.97 -1.26
N LEU A 67 -10.42 -8.73 -1.76
CA LEU A 67 -11.35 -7.65 -1.43
C LEU A 67 -12.77 -7.96 -1.93
N ASN A 68 -12.87 -8.54 -3.13
CA ASN A 68 -14.15 -8.98 -3.66
C ASN A 68 -13.94 -10.21 -4.58
N PRO A 69 -14.02 -11.44 -4.05
CA PRO A 69 -13.83 -12.66 -4.84
C PRO A 69 -14.88 -12.83 -5.94
N ASN A 70 -16.08 -12.26 -5.76
CA ASN A 70 -17.20 -12.41 -6.69
C ASN A 70 -17.04 -11.54 -7.95
N SER A 71 -16.24 -10.48 -7.90
CA SER A 71 -16.03 -9.59 -9.06
C SER A 71 -15.19 -10.24 -10.16
N ILE A 72 -14.45 -11.31 -9.82
CA ILE A 72 -13.59 -12.07 -10.74
C ILE A 72 -14.01 -13.56 -10.69
N PRO A 73 -14.94 -14.00 -11.57
CA PRO A 73 -15.42 -15.39 -11.57
C PRO A 73 -14.29 -16.40 -11.78
N GLU A 74 -14.34 -17.50 -11.04
CA GLU A 74 -13.36 -18.59 -11.12
C GLU A 74 -13.50 -19.39 -12.43
N GLY A 75 -12.36 -19.74 -13.04
CA GLY A 75 -12.32 -20.59 -14.24
C GLY A 75 -12.46 -19.85 -15.58
N GLN A 76 -12.81 -18.56 -15.60
CA GLN A 76 -12.75 -17.75 -16.82
C GLN A 76 -11.39 -17.04 -16.95
N PHE A 77 -10.73 -17.22 -18.10
CA PHE A 77 -9.56 -16.43 -18.48
C PHE A 77 -10.00 -14.98 -18.76
N ILE A 78 -10.15 -14.20 -17.70
CA ILE A 78 -10.35 -12.76 -17.79
C ILE A 78 -8.98 -12.10 -17.86
N ASP A 79 -8.81 -11.28 -18.89
CA ASP A 79 -7.68 -10.38 -19.06
C ASP A 79 -7.41 -9.60 -17.77
N ASN A 80 -6.14 -9.52 -17.35
CA ASN A 80 -5.76 -8.93 -16.07
C ASN A 80 -6.15 -7.45 -16.00
N MET A 81 -6.15 -6.73 -17.13
CA MET A 81 -6.62 -5.35 -17.20
C MET A 81 -8.12 -5.26 -16.87
N LYS A 82 -8.95 -6.06 -17.55
CA LYS A 82 -10.40 -6.10 -17.29
C LYS A 82 -10.74 -6.58 -15.89
N ALA A 83 -9.96 -7.52 -15.34
CA ALA A 83 -10.14 -8.00 -13.98
C ALA A 83 -9.85 -6.88 -12.95
N ALA A 84 -8.78 -6.11 -13.16
CA ALA A 84 -8.46 -4.97 -12.32
C ALA A 84 -9.51 -3.86 -12.41
N GLU A 85 -10.02 -3.59 -13.62
CA GLU A 85 -11.10 -2.62 -13.85
C GLU A 85 -12.39 -3.04 -13.13
N LYS A 86 -12.83 -4.29 -13.28
CA LYS A 86 -14.00 -4.82 -12.57
C LYS A 86 -13.84 -4.79 -11.05
N LEU A 87 -12.65 -5.16 -10.56
CA LEU A 87 -12.38 -5.16 -9.13
C LEU A 87 -12.44 -3.73 -8.58
N LEU A 88 -11.73 -2.78 -9.19
CA LEU A 88 -11.75 -1.36 -8.77
C LEU A 88 -13.15 -0.74 -8.92
N GLY A 89 -13.91 -1.13 -9.95
CA GLY A 89 -15.30 -0.72 -10.15
C GLY A 89 -16.27 -1.29 -9.12
N SER A 90 -15.92 -2.40 -8.45
CA SER A 90 -16.73 -3.00 -7.39
C SER A 90 -16.46 -2.43 -6.00
N LEU A 91 -15.41 -1.62 -5.85
CA LEU A 91 -15.04 -0.97 -4.60
C LEU A 91 -15.61 0.44 -4.57
N ASP A 92 -16.09 0.87 -3.40
CA ASP A 92 -16.57 2.23 -3.18
C ASP A 92 -15.37 3.18 -2.97
N ILE A 93 -14.67 3.51 -4.06
CA ILE A 93 -13.49 4.37 -4.06
C ILE A 93 -13.62 5.47 -5.11
N ASP A 94 -12.97 6.61 -4.87
CA ASP A 94 -12.94 7.71 -5.83
C ASP A 94 -12.14 7.32 -7.09
N HIS A 95 -12.84 7.16 -8.21
CA HIS A 95 -12.28 6.80 -9.52
C HIS A 95 -11.31 7.87 -10.11
N THR A 96 -11.20 9.06 -9.51
CA THR A 96 -10.19 10.06 -9.88
C THR A 96 -8.82 9.81 -9.24
N GLN A 97 -8.76 8.92 -8.24
CA GLN A 97 -7.54 8.58 -7.51
C GLN A 97 -6.68 7.51 -8.20
N TYR A 98 -7.21 6.87 -9.25
CA TYR A 98 -6.45 5.92 -10.06
C TYR A 98 -6.64 6.15 -11.57
N ARG A 99 -5.71 5.60 -12.35
CA ARG A 99 -5.78 5.54 -13.82
C ARG A 99 -5.31 4.18 -14.31
N LEU A 100 -6.01 3.65 -15.30
CA LEU A 100 -5.66 2.42 -16.00
C LEU A 100 -4.73 2.79 -17.17
N GLY A 101 -3.52 2.25 -17.19
CA GLY A 101 -2.62 2.33 -18.35
C GLY A 101 -2.64 1.05 -19.17
N HIS A 102 -1.73 0.93 -20.14
CA HIS A 102 -1.66 -0.26 -20.99
C HIS A 102 -1.26 -1.54 -20.25
N THR A 103 -0.30 -1.44 -19.30
CA THR A 103 0.26 -2.61 -18.60
C THR A 103 0.14 -2.55 -17.07
N LYS A 104 -0.20 -1.38 -16.53
CA LYS A 104 -0.16 -1.08 -15.10
C LYS A 104 -1.36 -0.23 -14.69
N VAL A 105 -1.76 -0.38 -13.43
CA VAL A 105 -2.64 0.57 -12.74
C VAL A 105 -1.77 1.62 -12.04
N PHE A 106 -2.19 2.87 -12.13
CA PHE A 106 -1.54 4.03 -11.54
C PHE A 106 -2.41 4.56 -10.42
N PHE A 107 -1.84 4.80 -9.24
CA PHE A 107 -2.54 5.29 -8.06
C PHE A 107 -1.94 6.59 -7.55
N LYS A 108 -2.80 7.50 -7.08
CA LYS A 108 -2.39 8.65 -6.28
C LYS A 108 -1.82 8.19 -4.93
N ALA A 109 -1.11 9.10 -4.26
CA ALA A 109 -0.69 8.87 -2.90
C ALA A 109 -1.91 8.67 -1.98
N GLY A 110 -1.83 7.74 -1.03
CA GLY A 110 -2.92 7.44 -0.09
C GLY A 110 -3.83 6.30 -0.55
N LEU A 111 -4.30 6.27 -1.80
CA LEU A 111 -5.26 5.24 -2.27
C LEU A 111 -4.70 3.82 -2.12
N LEU A 112 -3.42 3.61 -2.40
CA LEU A 112 -2.81 2.29 -2.24
C LEU A 112 -2.80 1.84 -0.77
N GLY A 113 -2.60 2.77 0.17
CA GLY A 113 -2.69 2.49 1.59
C GLY A 113 -4.10 2.08 2.02
N LEU A 114 -5.12 2.79 1.52
CA LEU A 114 -6.52 2.43 1.74
C LEU A 114 -6.85 1.02 1.23
N LEU A 115 -6.35 0.64 0.04
CA LEU A 115 -6.54 -0.71 -0.48
C LEU A 115 -5.82 -1.79 0.36
N GLU A 116 -4.66 -1.49 0.94
CA GLU A 116 -4.00 -2.40 1.88
C GLU A 116 -4.78 -2.51 3.19
N GLU A 117 -5.31 -1.41 3.73
CA GLU A 117 -6.11 -1.42 4.96
C GLU A 117 -7.39 -2.26 4.79
N MET A 118 -8.15 -2.04 3.71
CA MET A 118 -9.33 -2.86 3.38
C MET A 118 -8.99 -4.34 3.24
N ARG A 119 -7.78 -4.64 2.74
CA ARG A 119 -7.29 -6.01 2.57
C ARG A 119 -6.91 -6.62 3.92
N ASP A 120 -6.24 -5.86 4.78
CA ASP A 120 -5.83 -6.29 6.10
C ASP A 120 -7.03 -6.58 7.00
N ASP A 121 -8.11 -5.79 6.92
CA ASP A 121 -9.37 -6.06 7.61
C ASP A 121 -9.95 -7.42 7.20
N ARG A 122 -9.96 -7.72 5.90
CA ARG A 122 -10.46 -8.99 5.38
C ARG A 122 -9.57 -10.16 5.80
N LEU A 123 -8.26 -9.98 5.75
CA LEU A 123 -7.29 -10.98 6.18
C LEU A 123 -7.37 -11.23 7.69
N ALA A 124 -7.56 -10.20 8.51
CA ALA A 124 -7.67 -10.33 9.95
C ALA A 124 -8.81 -11.26 10.35
N LEU A 125 -9.98 -11.15 9.70
CA LEU A 125 -11.11 -12.06 9.93
C LEU A 125 -10.75 -13.52 9.57
N ILE A 126 -10.12 -13.73 8.41
CA ILE A 126 -9.77 -15.07 7.92
C ILE A 126 -8.68 -15.71 8.80
N ILE A 127 -7.63 -14.97 9.10
CA ILE A 127 -6.49 -15.42 9.91
C ILE A 127 -6.94 -15.68 11.34
N THR A 128 -7.80 -14.85 11.91
CA THR A 128 -8.33 -15.08 13.27
C THR A 128 -9.15 -16.38 13.32
N ALA A 129 -10.02 -16.63 12.33
CA ALA A 129 -10.77 -17.88 12.24
C ALA A 129 -9.86 -19.10 12.07
N PHE A 130 -8.84 -18.98 11.22
CA PHE A 130 -7.83 -20.02 11.02
C PHE A 130 -7.04 -20.31 12.31
N GLN A 131 -6.58 -19.26 13.00
CA GLN A 131 -5.86 -19.37 14.27
C GLN A 131 -6.73 -20.01 15.35
N ALA A 132 -8.00 -19.62 15.46
CA ALA A 132 -8.94 -20.20 16.42
C ALA A 132 -9.12 -21.71 16.19
N ARG A 133 -9.32 -22.14 14.94
CA ARG A 133 -9.46 -23.56 14.59
C ARG A 133 -8.19 -24.34 14.86
N SER A 134 -7.04 -23.78 14.51
CA SER A 134 -5.72 -24.40 14.70
C SER A 134 -5.42 -24.59 16.20
N ARG A 135 -5.62 -23.55 17.01
CA ARG A 135 -5.45 -23.61 18.47
C ARG A 135 -6.42 -24.60 19.11
N GLY A 136 -7.69 -24.63 18.66
CA GLY A 136 -8.68 -25.59 19.14
C GLY A 136 -8.31 -27.04 18.82
N LEU A 137 -7.76 -27.32 17.64
CA LEU A 137 -7.27 -28.65 17.29
C LEU A 137 -6.08 -29.06 18.18
N LEU A 138 -5.10 -28.17 18.34
CA LEU A 138 -3.92 -28.43 19.18
C LEU A 138 -4.31 -28.73 20.63
N ALA A 139 -5.26 -27.98 21.20
CA ALA A 139 -5.74 -28.22 22.56
C ALA A 139 -6.43 -29.59 22.72
N ARG A 140 -7.23 -30.03 21.73
CA ARG A 140 -7.90 -31.34 21.77
C ARG A 140 -6.91 -32.50 21.65
N ILE A 141 -5.90 -32.35 20.78
CA ILE A 141 -4.83 -33.35 20.66
C ILE A 141 -4.09 -33.48 21.99
N GLU A 142 -3.77 -32.37 22.64
CA GLU A 142 -3.07 -32.40 23.92
C GLU A 142 -3.93 -32.99 25.05
N PHE A 143 -5.22 -32.67 25.08
CA PHE A 143 -6.15 -33.28 26.02
C PHE A 143 -6.24 -34.81 25.85
N GLN A 144 -6.32 -35.31 24.62
CA GLN A 144 -6.36 -36.75 24.38
C GLN A 144 -5.10 -37.45 24.89
N LYS A 145 -3.91 -36.86 24.67
CA LYS A 145 -2.66 -37.41 25.24
C LYS A 145 -2.66 -37.44 26.76
N MET A 146 -3.29 -36.46 27.43
CA MET A 146 -3.41 -36.46 28.89
C MET A 146 -4.35 -37.57 29.38
N VAL A 147 -5.44 -37.83 28.65
CA VAL A 147 -6.38 -38.93 28.93
C VAL A 147 -5.71 -40.28 28.73
N ASP A 148 -4.98 -40.48 27.62
CA ASP A 148 -4.30 -41.75 27.31
C ASP A 148 -3.16 -42.09 28.31
N ARG A 149 -2.65 -41.09 29.05
CA ARG A 149 -1.63 -41.25 30.10
C ARG A 149 -2.21 -41.61 31.47
N ARG A 150 -3.53 -41.53 31.65
CA ARG A 150 -4.24 -41.88 32.89
C ARG A 150 -4.66 -43.34 32.87
#